data_AF-A0A7W2B0Q4-F1
#
_entry.id   AF-A0A7W2B0Q4-F1
#
_cell.length_a   1.000
_cell.length_b   1.000
_cell.length_c   1.000
_cell.angle_alpha   90.00
_cell.angle_beta   90.00
_cell.angle_gamma   90.00
#
_symmetry.space_group_name_H-M   'P 1'
#
loop_
_entity.id
_entity.type
_entity.pdbx_description
1 polymer ?
#
loop_
_entity_poly.entity_id
_entity_poly.type
_entity_poly.pdbx_seq_one_letter_code
_entity_poly.pdbx_strand_id
1 'polypeptide(L)'
;MSSDSTNKEKYYYKIGELEKITGVSSTKIRYWSEKFKSLKDQIKTSQGYSHKLYHHKSIDVILNLMKFHNEIDIKSQFNEFDEKLADKINRSQNITSKIENIRNKIKRLIEAP
;
A
#
# COMPACT_ATOMS: atom_id res chain seq x y z
N MET A 1 -5.36 -40.15 18.14
CA MET A 1 -5.43 -39.42 19.43
C MET A 1 -5.37 -37.94 19.17
N SER A 2 -6.49 -37.27 19.40
CA SER A 2 -6.63 -35.82 19.35
C SER A 2 -5.80 -35.19 20.47
N SER A 3 -4.85 -34.33 20.13
CA SER A 3 -4.35 -33.31 21.06
C SER A 3 -4.97 -31.99 20.65
N ASP A 4 -6.25 -31.83 20.99
CA ASP A 4 -6.91 -30.53 21.07
C ASP A 4 -6.26 -29.78 22.25
N SER A 5 -5.09 -29.18 22.00
CA SER A 5 -4.50 -28.23 22.93
C SER A 5 -5.25 -26.92 22.76
N THR A 6 -6.31 -26.77 23.56
CA THR A 6 -6.93 -25.50 23.94
C THR A 6 -5.98 -24.33 23.71
N ASN A 7 -6.35 -23.51 22.72
CA ASN A 7 -5.64 -22.34 22.20
C ASN A 7 -5.34 -21.32 23.31
N LYS A 8 -4.30 -21.56 24.11
CA LYS A 8 -3.71 -20.54 24.98
C LYS A 8 -2.89 -19.64 24.09
N GLU A 9 -3.45 -18.50 23.71
CA GLU A 9 -2.69 -17.45 23.04
C GLU A 9 -1.46 -17.11 23.89
N LYS A 10 -0.29 -17.24 23.26
CA LYS A 10 0.97 -16.90 23.90
C LYS A 10 1.00 -15.38 24.08
N TYR A 11 1.42 -14.91 25.25
CA TYR A 11 1.51 -13.46 25.49
C TYR A 11 2.62 -12.78 24.66
N TYR A 12 3.68 -13.51 24.33
CA TYR A 12 4.86 -12.99 23.64
C TYR A 12 5.36 -13.92 22.55
N TYR A 13 5.68 -13.37 21.38
CA TYR A 13 6.12 -14.07 20.19
C TYR A 13 7.52 -13.64 19.79
N LYS A 14 8.31 -14.57 19.27
CA LYS A 14 9.55 -14.28 18.53
C LYS A 14 9.18 -13.77 17.14
N ILE A 15 10.08 -13.03 16.51
CA ILE A 15 9.83 -12.48 15.18
C ILE A 15 9.51 -13.56 14.12
N GLY A 16 10.16 -14.72 14.19
CA GLY A 16 9.87 -15.84 13.29
C GLY A 16 8.51 -16.51 13.56
N GLU A 17 7.95 -16.37 14.76
CA GLU A 17 6.57 -16.80 15.05
C GLU A 17 5.58 -15.80 14.44
N LEU A 18 5.85 -14.50 14.57
CA LEU A 18 5.03 -13.46 13.94
C LEU A 18 5.01 -13.58 12.42
N GLU A 19 6.14 -13.91 11.79
CA GLU A 19 6.21 -14.13 10.34
C GLU A 19 5.28 -15.27 9.89
N LYS A 20 5.26 -16.38 10.64
CA LYS A 20 4.34 -17.50 10.37
C LYS A 20 2.88 -17.14 10.58
N ILE A 21 2.57 -16.34 11.60
CA ILE A 21 1.19 -15.96 11.95
C ILE A 21 0.64 -14.89 10.98
N THR A 22 1.44 -13.88 10.69
CA THR A 22 1.00 -12.69 9.93
C THR A 22 1.27 -12.79 8.43
N GLY A 23 2.15 -13.71 8.01
CA GLY A 23 2.65 -13.77 6.64
C GLY A 23 3.60 -12.63 6.25
N VAL A 24 3.90 -11.70 7.17
CA VAL A 24 4.81 -10.57 6.94
C VAL A 24 6.24 -11.00 7.28
N SER A 25 7.17 -10.78 6.35
CA SER A 25 8.56 -11.22 6.54
C SER A 25 9.21 -10.59 7.78
N SER A 26 10.08 -11.34 8.46
CA SER A 26 10.81 -10.83 9.63
C SER A 26 11.57 -9.53 9.36
N THR A 27 12.10 -9.34 8.14
CA THR A 27 12.78 -8.11 7.72
C THR A 27 11.83 -6.92 7.69
N LYS A 28 10.63 -7.10 7.14
CA LYS A 28 9.61 -6.05 7.08
C LYS A 28 9.06 -5.73 8.48
N ILE A 29 8.87 -6.73 9.33
CA ILE A 29 8.50 -6.53 10.75
C ILE A 29 9.58 -5.74 11.50
N ARG A 30 10.87 -6.03 11.28
CA ARG A 30 11.99 -5.26 11.85
C ARG A 30 11.93 -3.79 11.43
N TYR A 31 11.85 -3.54 10.12
CA TYR A 31 11.74 -2.19 9.58
C TYR A 31 10.53 -1.43 10.16
N TRP A 32 9.36 -2.07 10.21
CA TRP A 32 8.16 -1.47 10.79
C TRP A 32 8.29 -1.19 12.29
N SER A 33 8.99 -2.04 13.03
CA SER A 33 9.21 -1.82 14.47
C SER A 33 10.09 -0.61 14.78
N GLU A 34 10.92 -0.19 13.83
CA GLU A 34 11.74 1.01 13.96
C GLU A 34 10.95 2.26 13.55
N LYS A 35 10.11 2.14 12.52
CA LYS A 35 9.37 3.25 11.91
C LYS A 35 8.06 3.59 12.62
N PHE A 36 7.35 2.59 13.16
CA PHE A 36 6.01 2.77 13.71
C PHE A 36 6.00 2.55 15.22
N LYS A 37 5.76 3.65 15.95
CA LYS A 37 5.67 3.64 17.42
C LYS A 37 4.64 2.63 17.95
N SER A 38 3.50 2.50 17.27
CA SER A 38 2.44 1.55 17.63
C SER A 38 2.92 0.09 17.69
N LEU A 39 3.85 -0.30 16.81
CA LEU A 39 4.46 -1.63 16.84
C LEU A 39 5.61 -1.70 17.83
N LYS A 40 6.45 -0.64 17.89
CA LYS A 40 7.57 -0.54 18.83
C LYS A 40 7.14 -0.69 20.28
N ASP A 41 6.03 -0.07 20.66
CA ASP A 41 5.49 -0.08 22.03
C ASP A 41 5.00 -1.47 22.46
N GLN A 42 4.82 -2.40 21.52
CA GLN A 42 4.45 -3.80 21.81
C GLN A 42 5.67 -4.70 21.98
N ILE A 43 6.89 -4.17 21.87
CA ILE A 43 8.12 -4.95 21.99
C ILE A 43 8.63 -4.87 23.42
N LYS A 44 8.87 -6.05 24.00
CA LYS A 44 9.67 -6.17 25.21
C LYS A 44 11.13 -6.38 24.85
N THR A 45 11.95 -5.42 25.25
CA THR A 45 13.41 -5.56 25.37
C THR A 45 13.73 -5.81 26.84
N SER A 46 14.24 -6.99 27.18
CA SER A 46 14.82 -7.21 28.50
C SER A 46 16.31 -6.93 28.45
N GLN A 47 16.83 -6.20 29.43
CA GLN A 47 18.28 -6.04 29.63
C GLN A 47 18.89 -7.44 29.72
N GLY A 48 19.84 -7.77 28.83
CA GLY A 48 20.52 -9.08 28.79
C GLY A 48 19.92 -10.14 27.85
N TYR A 49 18.80 -9.88 27.16
CA TYR A 49 18.27 -10.79 26.13
C TYR A 49 18.63 -10.29 24.72
N SER A 50 19.30 -11.12 23.93
CA SER A 50 19.68 -10.80 22.54
C SER A 50 18.47 -10.68 21.60
N HIS A 51 17.34 -11.32 21.95
CA HIS A 51 16.17 -11.41 21.08
C HIS A 51 14.99 -10.57 21.58
N LYS A 52 14.42 -9.76 20.69
CA LYS A 52 13.18 -8.99 20.92
C LYS A 52 11.97 -9.94 21.02
N LEU A 53 11.11 -9.70 22.00
CA LEU A 53 9.82 -10.39 22.15
C LEU A 53 8.68 -9.43 21.86
N TYR A 54 7.69 -9.90 21.13
CA TYR A 54 6.57 -9.11 20.64
C TYR A 54 5.29 -9.53 21.35
N HIS A 55 4.58 -8.61 21.97
CA HIS A 55 3.32 -8.91 22.65
C HIS A 55 2.26 -9.41 21.64
N HIS A 56 1.24 -10.16 22.08
CA HIS A 56 0.19 -10.67 21.17
C HIS A 56 -0.45 -9.55 20.33
N LYS A 57 -0.64 -8.37 20.91
CA LYS A 57 -1.15 -7.16 20.23
C LYS A 57 -0.30 -6.74 19.02
N SER A 58 0.96 -7.14 18.93
CA SER A 58 1.79 -6.90 17.75
C SER A 58 1.20 -7.54 16.49
N ILE A 59 0.48 -8.66 16.61
CA ILE A 59 -0.16 -9.34 15.47
C ILE A 59 -1.16 -8.39 14.80
N ASP A 60 -2.10 -7.84 15.57
CA ASP A 60 -3.11 -6.91 15.05
C ASP A 60 -2.48 -5.64 14.45
N VAL A 61 -1.44 -5.11 15.11
CA VAL A 61 -0.72 -3.93 14.61
C VAL A 61 -0.06 -4.23 13.26
N ILE A 62 0.58 -5.39 13.12
CA ILE A 62 1.23 -5.82 11.86
C ILE A 62 0.21 -6.01 10.75
N LEU A 63 -0.91 -6.68 11.02
CA LEU A 63 -1.97 -6.90 10.03
C LEU A 63 -2.59 -5.59 9.55
N ASN A 64 -2.84 -4.65 10.48
CA ASN A 64 -3.34 -3.33 10.14
C ASN A 64 -2.32 -2.54 9.30
N LEU A 65 -1.03 -2.55 9.67
CA LEU A 65 0.02 -1.91 8.87
C LEU A 65 0.09 -2.48 7.45
N MET A 66 -0.10 -3.79 7.28
CA MET A 66 -0.15 -4.43 5.96
C MET A 66 -1.35 -3.94 5.16
N LYS A 67 -2.54 -3.90 5.77
CA LYS A 67 -3.75 -3.41 5.13
C LYS A 67 -3.59 -1.96 4.67
N PHE A 68 -3.13 -1.07 5.55
CA PHE A 68 -2.92 0.33 5.20
C PHE A 68 -1.88 0.50 4.09
N HIS A 69 -0.80 -0.28 4.12
CA HIS A 69 0.21 -0.22 3.07
C HIS A 69 -0.38 -0.58 1.70
N ASN A 70 -1.18 -1.65 1.63
CA ASN A 70 -1.84 -2.06 0.39
C ASN A 70 -2.87 -1.03 -0.08
N GLU A 71 -3.65 -0.45 0.84
CA GLU A 71 -4.61 0.62 0.50
C GLU A 71 -3.93 1.86 -0.07
N ILE A 72 -2.78 2.27 0.49
CA ILE A 72 -2.00 3.41 -0.01
C ILE A 72 -1.42 3.10 -1.39
N ASP A 73 -0.87 1.90 -1.58
CA ASP A 73 -0.30 1.47 -2.86
C ASP A 73 -1.36 1.48 -3.97
N ILE A 74 -2.53 0.91 -3.69
CA ILE A 74 -3.67 0.92 -4.62
C ILE A 74 -4.07 2.35 -4.99
N LYS A 75 -4.24 3.24 -3.99
CA LYS A 75 -4.59 4.65 -4.24
C LYS A 75 -3.54 5.37 -5.08
N SER A 76 -2.25 5.09 -4.83
CA SER A 76 -1.16 5.68 -5.60
C SER A 76 -1.23 5.25 -7.07
N GLN A 77 -1.46 3.95 -7.32
CA GLN A 77 -1.59 3.42 -8.67
C GLN A 77 -2.80 4.00 -9.41
N PHE A 78 -3.93 4.18 -8.71
CA PHE A 78 -5.11 4.83 -9.28
C PHE A 78 -4.85 6.28 -9.66
N ASN A 79 -4.19 7.05 -8.79
CA ASN A 79 -3.87 8.44 -9.09
C ASN A 79 -2.95 8.56 -10.31
N GLU A 80 -1.92 7.71 -10.42
CA GLU A 80 -1.03 7.69 -11.60
C GLU A 80 -1.80 7.31 -12.88
N PHE A 81 -2.74 6.37 -12.77
CA PHE A 81 -3.59 6.00 -13.90
C PHE A 81 -4.52 7.14 -14.32
N ASP A 82 -5.17 7.80 -13.36
CA ASP A 82 -6.08 8.92 -13.61
C ASP A 82 -5.35 10.10 -14.27
N GLU A 83 -4.12 10.41 -13.84
CA GLU A 83 -3.28 11.42 -14.47
C GLU A 83 -2.98 11.07 -15.94
N LYS A 84 -2.56 9.83 -16.22
CA LYS A 84 -2.32 9.36 -17.60
C LYS A 84 -3.59 9.38 -18.45
N LEU A 85 -4.74 9.07 -17.85
CA LEU A 85 -6.03 9.08 -18.54
C LEU A 85 -6.43 10.52 -18.89
N ALA A 86 -6.31 11.46 -17.95
CA ALA A 86 -6.58 12.87 -18.15
C ALA A 86 -5.72 13.46 -19.28
N ASP A 87 -4.42 13.14 -19.29
CA ASP A 87 -3.51 13.54 -20.36
C ASP A 87 -3.95 13.03 -21.74
N LYS A 88 -4.41 11.79 -21.83
CA LYS A 88 -4.88 11.20 -23.09
C LYS A 88 -6.15 11.88 -23.58
N ILE A 89 -7.09 12.17 -22.68
CA ILE A 89 -8.34 12.90 -22.99
C ILE A 89 -8.01 14.30 -23.49
N ASN A 90 -7.16 15.04 -22.77
CA ASN A 90 -6.74 16.38 -23.14
C ASN A 90 -6.06 16.44 -24.52
N ARG A 91 -5.21 15.45 -24.85
CA ARG A 91 -4.61 15.34 -26.19
C ARG A 91 -5.67 15.12 -27.27
N SER A 92 -6.64 14.24 -27.03
CA SER A 92 -7.74 13.98 -27.97
C SER A 92 -8.61 15.22 -28.21
N GLN A 93 -8.94 15.95 -27.15
CA GLN A 93 -9.69 17.22 -27.24
C GLN A 93 -8.91 18.27 -28.05
N ASN A 94 -7.60 18.40 -27.79
CA ASN A 94 -6.73 19.31 -28.54
C ASN A 94 -6.60 18.95 -30.03
N ILE A 95 -6.57 17.66 -30.37
CA ILE A 95 -6.57 17.20 -31.76
C ILE A 95 -7.90 17.55 -32.43
N THR A 96 -9.01 17.27 -31.73
CA THR A 96 -10.37 17.55 -32.23
C THR A 96 -10.54 19.03 -32.53
N SER A 97 -10.16 19.92 -31.60
CA SER A 97 -10.26 21.37 -31.80
C SER A 97 -9.35 21.88 -32.94
N LYS A 98 -8.16 21.30 -33.11
CA LYS A 98 -7.30 21.60 -34.27
C LYS A 98 -7.95 21.20 -35.59
N ILE A 99 -8.53 20.00 -35.67
CA ILE A 99 -9.24 19.52 -36.87
C ILE A 99 -10.43 20.44 -37.18
N GLU A 100 -11.18 20.84 -36.16
CA GLU A 100 -12.34 21.73 -36.30
C GLU A 100 -11.92 23.11 -36.83
N ASN A 101 -10.82 23.66 -36.32
CA ASN A 101 -10.22 24.89 -36.83
C ASN A 101 -9.76 24.77 -38.30
N ILE A 102 -9.12 23.66 -38.67
CA ILE A 102 -8.70 23.41 -40.06
C ILE A 102 -9.92 23.32 -40.97
N ARG A 103 -10.95 22.55 -40.57
CA ARG A 103 -12.21 22.41 -41.31
C ARG A 103 -12.85 23.78 -41.55
N ASN A 104 -12.91 24.64 -40.53
CA ASN A 104 -13.48 25.98 -40.63
C ASN A 104 -12.67 26.89 -41.56
N LYS A 105 -11.33 26.80 -41.56
CA LYS A 105 -10.48 27.53 -42.51
C LYS A 105 -10.72 27.11 -43.94
N ILE A 106 -10.77 25.80 -44.20
CA ILE A 106 -11.03 25.26 -45.55
C ILE A 106 -12.40 25.72 -46.04
N LYS A 107 -13.43 25.63 -45.19
CA LYS A 107 -14.78 26.10 -45.54
C LYS A 107 -14.80 27.56 -45.99
N ARG A 108 -14.12 28.44 -45.24
CA ARG A 108 -14.00 29.87 -45.61
C ARG A 108 -13.27 30.11 -46.94
N LEU A 109 -12.29 29.27 -47.29
CA LEU A 109 -11.56 29.39 -48.56
C LEU A 109 -12.40 28.93 -49.76
N ILE A 110 -13.27 27.94 -49.56
CA ILE A 110 -14.18 27.43 -50.60
C ILE A 110 -15.35 28.38 -50.82
N GLU A 111 -15.83 29.04 -49.76
CA GLU A 111 -16.95 30.00 -49.79
C GLU A 111 -16.52 31.43 -50.15
N ALA A 112 -15.21 31.67 -50.38
CA ALA A 112 -14.71 32.97 -50.84
C ALA A 112 -15.01 33.16 -52.34
N PRO A 113 -15.59 34.32 -52.74
CA PRO A 113 -15.99 34.59 -54.13
C PRO A 113 -14.81 34.73 -55.10
#